data_AF-A0A961IGX3-F1
#
_entry.id   AF-A0A961IGX3-F1
#
_cell.length_a   1.000
_cell.length_b   1.000
_cell.length_c   1.000
_cell.angle_alpha   90.00
_cell.angle_beta   90.00
_cell.angle_gamma   90.00
#
_symmetry.space_group_name_H-M   'P 1'
#
loop_
_entity.id
_entity.type
_entity.pdbx_description
1 polymer ?
#
loop_
_entity_poly.entity_id
_entity_poly.type
_entity_poly.pdbx_seq_one_letter_code
_entity_poly.pdbx_strand_id
1 'polypeptide(L)'
;AIERGESISNLKRLPENVNVLFLNFDAEERGLIGAARFADSDFFPDSKRVRLMINLDMVGRLRPDKGLTIQGYQTADERLEKLFRESYAAASFPEDTQLNLMKGGAGPSDHSIFYQRNIPVAFMYTGAHKQYHTSEDDYNTINLAGLYHIARMTANLIEQVAMLEQPLQFRRAPAEPDRSAFEFDVRLGIIPGSYEQGGDGLPVGGVREEAPVAATGLREGDVIIQLGDQKIGDINDLMNFLSDATVRKEYRIVFRRGSEIIEARTKLMSGD
;
A
#
# COMPACT_ATOMS: atom_id res chain seq x y z
N ALA A 1 -6.94 1.85 -14.49
CA ALA A 1 -6.89 0.58 -15.26
C ALA A 1 -7.47 0.71 -16.68
N ILE A 2 -8.45 1.58 -16.93
CA ILE A 2 -9.02 1.79 -18.28
C ILE A 2 -8.56 3.16 -18.81
N GLU A 3 -7.31 3.24 -19.26
CA GLU A 3 -6.96 4.20 -20.32
C GLU A 3 -6.96 3.43 -21.63
N ARG A 4 -7.43 4.08 -22.70
CA ARG A 4 -7.63 3.49 -24.03
C ARG A 4 -6.48 2.55 -24.39
N GLY A 5 -6.82 1.37 -24.92
CA GLY A 5 -5.89 0.34 -25.38
C GLY A 5 -4.86 0.77 -26.44
N GLU A 6 -4.74 2.06 -26.73
CA GLU A 6 -3.73 2.68 -27.59
C GLU A 6 -2.34 2.75 -26.92
N SER A 7 -2.26 2.84 -25.57
CA SER A 7 -0.95 2.73 -24.90
C SER A 7 -0.49 1.27 -24.78
N ILE A 8 -1.42 0.31 -24.73
CA ILE A 8 -1.14 -1.14 -24.67
C ILE A 8 -0.87 -1.69 -26.09
N SER A 9 -1.39 -1.07 -27.15
CA SER A 9 -1.15 -1.51 -28.53
C SER A 9 0.29 -1.31 -29.02
N ASN A 10 1.09 -0.51 -28.29
CA ASN A 10 2.52 -0.36 -28.54
C ASN A 10 3.39 -1.23 -27.64
N LEU A 11 2.79 -2.14 -26.85
CA LEU A 11 3.59 -3.14 -26.17
C LEU A 11 4.35 -3.94 -27.23
N LYS A 12 5.66 -4.09 -27.06
CA LYS A 12 6.40 -5.10 -27.84
C LYS A 12 5.62 -6.40 -27.72
N ARG A 13 5.39 -7.10 -28.84
CA ARG A 13 4.59 -8.33 -28.88
C ARG A 13 5.03 -9.23 -27.73
N LEU A 14 4.17 -9.36 -26.73
CA LEU A 14 4.47 -10.13 -25.53
C LEU A 14 4.74 -11.59 -25.94
N PRO A 15 5.61 -12.32 -25.22
CA PRO A 15 5.81 -13.73 -25.49
C PRO A 15 4.48 -14.49 -25.46
N GLU A 16 4.24 -15.37 -26.42
CA GLU A 16 2.95 -16.07 -26.59
C GLU A 16 2.59 -16.97 -25.39
N ASN A 17 3.58 -17.28 -24.54
CA ASN A 17 3.43 -18.08 -23.32
C ASN A 17 3.17 -17.25 -22.05
N VAL A 18 2.97 -15.93 -22.16
CA VAL A 18 2.70 -15.03 -21.02
C VAL A 18 1.33 -14.39 -21.18
N ASN A 19 0.47 -14.60 -20.19
CA ASN A 19 -0.84 -13.94 -20.11
C ASN A 19 -0.77 -12.74 -19.17
N VAL A 20 -1.46 -11.66 -19.54
CA VAL A 20 -1.69 -10.50 -18.69
C VAL A 20 -3.18 -10.47 -18.34
N LEU A 21 -3.49 -10.50 -17.04
CA LEU A 21 -4.86 -10.47 -16.54
C LEU A 21 -5.12 -9.12 -15.86
N PHE A 22 -6.16 -8.42 -16.32
CA PHE A 22 -6.62 -7.18 -15.70
C PHE A 22 -7.82 -7.50 -14.79
N LEU A 23 -7.73 -7.09 -13.53
CA LEU A 23 -8.74 -7.35 -12.50
C LEU A 23 -9.13 -6.01 -11.86
N ASN A 24 -10.43 -5.82 -11.65
CA ASN A 24 -10.97 -4.74 -10.84
C ASN A 24 -11.74 -5.41 -9.69
N PHE A 25 -11.17 -5.39 -8.49
CA PHE A 25 -11.80 -5.99 -7.32
C PHE A 25 -12.87 -5.08 -6.75
N ASP A 26 -13.90 -5.69 -6.18
CA ASP A 26 -14.97 -5.01 -5.45
C ASP A 26 -14.84 -5.32 -3.95
N ALA A 27 -15.43 -4.47 -3.11
CA ALA A 27 -15.44 -4.60 -1.66
C ALA A 27 -14.02 -4.70 -1.02
N GLU A 28 -13.03 -4.01 -1.58
CA GLU A 28 -11.68 -3.83 -1.00
C GLU A 28 -11.80 -3.15 0.38
N GLU A 29 -12.54 -2.05 0.44
CA GLU A 29 -12.74 -1.23 1.63
C GLU A 29 -13.40 -1.97 2.80
N ARG A 30 -14.09 -3.07 2.48
CA ARG A 30 -14.78 -3.94 3.45
C ARG A 30 -13.92 -5.15 3.88
N GLY A 31 -12.62 -5.15 3.56
CA GLY A 31 -11.67 -6.20 3.95
C GLY A 31 -11.21 -7.08 2.79
N LEU A 32 -10.89 -6.50 1.63
CA LEU A 32 -10.27 -7.20 0.49
C LEU A 32 -11.12 -8.38 -0.06
N ILE A 33 -12.44 -8.31 0.11
CA ILE A 33 -13.33 -9.46 -0.10
C ILE A 33 -13.26 -9.94 -1.56
N GLY A 34 -13.26 -9.02 -2.53
CA GLY A 34 -13.17 -9.37 -3.95
C GLY A 34 -11.88 -10.11 -4.31
N ALA A 35 -10.74 -9.59 -3.87
CA ALA A 35 -9.45 -10.23 -4.10
C ALA A 35 -9.34 -11.60 -3.41
N ALA A 36 -9.80 -11.70 -2.16
CA ALA A 36 -9.84 -12.97 -1.43
C ALA A 36 -10.68 -14.02 -2.16
N ARG A 37 -11.89 -13.66 -2.57
CA ARG A 37 -12.80 -14.55 -3.32
C ARG A 37 -12.22 -15.00 -4.64
N PHE A 38 -11.57 -14.11 -5.39
CA PHE A 38 -10.91 -14.49 -6.63
C PHE A 38 -9.77 -15.48 -6.35
N ALA A 39 -8.93 -15.19 -5.36
CA ALA A 39 -7.77 -15.99 -5.05
C ALA A 39 -8.09 -17.37 -4.40
N ASP A 40 -9.32 -17.56 -3.94
CA ASP A 40 -9.89 -18.85 -3.48
C ASP A 40 -10.72 -19.57 -4.55
N SER A 41 -10.92 -18.97 -5.73
CA SER A 41 -11.76 -19.53 -6.78
C SER A 41 -11.03 -20.52 -7.68
N ASP A 42 -11.79 -21.38 -8.36
CA ASP A 42 -11.27 -22.31 -9.38
C ASP A 42 -10.67 -21.60 -10.62
N PHE A 43 -10.91 -20.30 -10.77
CA PHE A 43 -10.35 -19.49 -11.85
C PHE A 43 -8.93 -19.00 -11.54
N PHE A 44 -8.51 -19.05 -10.28
CA PHE A 44 -7.18 -18.62 -9.89
C PHE A 44 -6.15 -19.63 -10.40
N PRO A 45 -5.14 -19.21 -11.18
CA PRO A 45 -4.09 -20.12 -11.61
C PRO A 45 -3.26 -20.58 -10.40
N ASP A 46 -2.55 -21.70 -10.56
CA ASP A 46 -1.49 -22.08 -9.62
C ASP A 46 -0.60 -20.86 -9.33
N SER A 47 -0.47 -20.48 -8.05
CA SER A 47 0.25 -19.28 -7.63
C SER A 47 1.70 -19.27 -8.12
N LYS A 48 2.31 -20.45 -8.29
CA LYS A 48 3.67 -20.60 -8.85
C LYS A 48 3.79 -20.16 -10.31
N ARG A 49 2.68 -20.05 -11.03
CA ARG A 49 2.61 -19.57 -12.42
C ARG A 49 2.46 -18.05 -12.50
N VAL A 50 2.11 -17.39 -11.40
CA VAL A 50 1.93 -15.93 -11.37
C VAL A 50 3.29 -15.28 -11.18
N ARG A 51 3.71 -14.49 -12.18
CA ARG A 51 5.06 -13.90 -12.20
C ARG A 51 5.19 -12.68 -11.30
N LEU A 52 4.14 -11.87 -11.23
CA LEU A 52 4.05 -10.65 -10.44
C LEU A 52 2.58 -10.24 -10.38
N MET A 53 2.11 -9.78 -9.22
CA MET A 53 0.85 -9.06 -9.09
C MET A 53 1.17 -7.56 -8.97
N ILE A 54 0.62 -6.75 -9.88
CA ILE A 54 0.76 -5.30 -9.86
C ILE A 54 -0.55 -4.71 -9.37
N ASN A 55 -0.51 -3.95 -8.29
CA ASN A 55 -1.67 -3.29 -7.69
C ASN A 55 -1.55 -1.79 -7.81
N LEU A 56 -2.58 -1.14 -8.32
CA LEU A 56 -2.66 0.31 -8.45
C LEU A 56 -3.78 0.80 -7.53
N ASP A 57 -3.42 1.50 -6.45
CA ASP A 57 -4.38 2.08 -5.52
C ASP A 57 -3.95 3.51 -5.19
N MET A 58 -4.88 4.45 -5.16
CA MET A 58 -4.58 5.87 -4.94
C MET A 58 -3.44 6.42 -5.85
N VAL A 59 -3.46 6.08 -7.14
CA VAL A 59 -2.43 6.55 -8.11
C VAL A 59 -2.77 7.89 -8.78
N GLY A 60 -3.95 8.44 -8.49
CA GLY A 60 -4.45 9.66 -9.14
C GLY A 60 -3.86 10.98 -8.62
N ARG A 61 -3.08 10.96 -7.55
CA ARG A 61 -2.65 12.17 -6.82
C ARG A 61 -1.13 12.31 -6.76
N LEU A 62 -0.44 12.09 -7.89
CA LEU A 62 1.01 12.28 -7.96
C LEU A 62 1.37 13.73 -7.63
N ARG A 63 2.18 13.92 -6.58
CA ARG A 63 2.66 15.23 -6.12
C ARG A 63 4.18 15.22 -5.96
N PRO A 64 4.89 16.32 -6.27
CA PRO A 64 6.35 16.37 -6.15
C PRO A 64 6.89 16.05 -4.75
N ASP A 65 6.17 16.44 -3.69
CA ASP A 65 6.57 16.24 -2.29
C ASP A 65 6.41 14.80 -1.79
N LYS A 66 5.58 13.98 -2.46
CA LYS A 66 5.33 12.58 -2.09
C LYS A 66 5.83 11.57 -3.11
N GLY A 67 5.88 11.94 -4.38
CA GLY A 67 6.30 11.09 -5.48
C GLY A 67 5.41 9.85 -5.69
N LEU A 68 6.00 8.84 -6.33
CA LEU A 68 5.41 7.52 -6.52
C LEU A 68 6.06 6.54 -5.53
N THR A 69 5.24 5.81 -4.79
CA THR A 69 5.71 4.74 -3.92
C THR A 69 5.42 3.38 -4.53
N ILE A 70 6.39 2.47 -4.46
CA ILE A 70 6.25 1.07 -4.86
C ILE A 70 6.70 0.18 -3.70
N GLN A 71 5.73 -0.48 -3.08
CA GLN A 71 5.97 -1.51 -2.08
C GLN A 71 6.10 -2.88 -2.75
N GLY A 72 6.97 -3.75 -2.21
CA GLY A 72 7.07 -5.14 -2.66
C GLY A 72 8.43 -5.57 -3.21
N TYR A 73 9.43 -4.69 -3.26
CA TYR A 73 10.69 -4.99 -3.98
C TYR A 73 11.49 -6.17 -3.39
N GLN A 74 11.23 -6.55 -2.13
CA GLN A 74 11.84 -7.71 -1.45
C GLN A 74 10.95 -8.97 -1.46
N THR A 75 9.83 -8.94 -2.18
CA THR A 75 8.92 -10.10 -2.30
C THR A 75 9.40 -11.11 -3.36
N ALA A 76 10.52 -10.82 -4.01
CA ALA A 76 11.22 -11.72 -4.90
C ALA A 76 12.73 -11.54 -4.80
N ASP A 77 13.47 -12.26 -5.65
CA ASP A 77 14.87 -12.00 -5.88
C ASP A 77 15.19 -10.56 -6.30
N GLU A 78 16.46 -10.20 -6.18
CA GLU A 78 16.99 -8.85 -6.36
C GLU A 78 16.68 -8.22 -7.73
N ARG A 79 16.27 -9.03 -8.73
CA ARG A 79 15.83 -8.51 -10.03
C ARG A 79 14.58 -7.65 -9.91
N LEU A 80 13.71 -7.88 -8.91
CA LEU A 80 12.47 -7.12 -8.78
C LEU A 80 12.71 -5.63 -8.49
N GLU A 81 13.65 -5.31 -7.60
CA GLU A 81 14.03 -3.92 -7.33
C GLU A 81 14.59 -3.24 -8.59
N LYS A 82 15.44 -3.96 -9.33
CA LYS A 82 16.02 -3.48 -10.60
C LYS A 82 14.92 -3.18 -11.62
N LEU A 83 13.95 -4.09 -11.77
CA LEU A 83 12.81 -3.93 -12.67
C LEU A 83 11.98 -2.68 -12.32
N PHE A 84 11.75 -2.39 -11.03
CA PHE A 84 11.05 -1.17 -10.61
C PHE A 84 11.80 0.08 -11.04
N ARG A 85 13.12 0.14 -10.79
CA ARG A 85 13.96 1.29 -11.14
C ARG A 85 14.05 1.50 -12.65
N GLU A 86 14.22 0.43 -13.42
CA GLU A 86 14.30 0.50 -14.89
C GLU A 86 12.96 0.91 -15.51
N SER A 87 11.85 0.37 -15.00
CA SER A 87 10.50 0.74 -15.45
C SER A 87 10.19 2.21 -15.16
N TYR A 88 10.63 2.72 -14.01
CA TYR A 88 10.48 4.12 -13.62
C TYR A 88 11.30 5.03 -14.55
N ALA A 89 12.58 4.72 -14.78
CA ALA A 89 13.45 5.48 -15.66
C ALA A 89 12.90 5.54 -17.11
N ALA A 90 12.31 4.45 -17.59
CA ALA A 90 11.72 4.38 -18.93
C ALA A 90 10.34 5.08 -19.06
N ALA A 91 9.71 5.48 -17.95
CA ALA A 91 8.39 6.12 -17.95
C ALA A 91 8.43 7.65 -18.16
N SER A 92 9.63 8.23 -18.18
CA SER A 92 9.86 9.66 -18.45
C SER A 92 9.15 10.60 -17.46
N PHE A 93 9.12 10.25 -16.17
CA PHE A 93 8.58 11.14 -15.13
C PHE A 93 9.31 12.50 -15.12
N PRO A 94 8.64 13.59 -14.68
CA PRO A 94 9.31 14.86 -14.38
C PRO A 94 10.50 14.67 -13.43
N GLU A 95 11.57 15.45 -13.62
CA GLU A 95 12.85 15.29 -12.87
C GLU A 95 12.69 15.40 -11.34
N ASP A 96 11.70 16.16 -10.89
CA ASP A 96 11.37 16.37 -9.47
C ASP A 96 10.46 15.27 -8.88
N THR A 97 10.04 14.30 -9.68
CA THR A 97 9.24 13.18 -9.18
C THR A 97 10.14 12.20 -8.43
N GLN A 98 9.82 11.96 -7.15
CA GLN A 98 10.52 11.00 -6.32
C GLN A 98 9.99 9.58 -6.54
N LEU A 99 10.88 8.59 -6.58
CA LEU A 99 10.54 7.18 -6.51
C LEU A 99 10.90 6.64 -5.12
N ASN A 100 9.90 6.23 -4.36
CA ASN A 100 10.06 5.62 -3.04
C ASN A 100 9.88 4.11 -3.15
N LEU A 101 10.89 3.33 -2.76
CA LEU A 101 10.79 1.87 -2.73
C LEU A 101 10.60 1.40 -1.30
N MET A 102 9.51 0.68 -1.05
CA MET A 102 9.19 0.14 0.26
C MET A 102 9.32 -1.37 0.30
N LYS A 103 9.92 -1.85 1.40
CA LYS A 103 10.03 -3.27 1.69
C LYS A 103 8.66 -3.85 2.02
N GLY A 104 8.59 -5.17 1.99
CA GLY A 104 7.40 -5.87 2.42
C GLY A 104 6.33 -6.04 1.34
N GLY A 105 5.48 -7.04 1.47
CA GLY A 105 4.33 -7.31 0.60
C GLY A 105 2.98 -7.26 1.31
N ALA A 106 2.97 -6.97 2.62
CA ALA A 106 1.76 -6.74 3.39
C ALA A 106 1.42 -5.24 3.41
N GLY A 107 0.18 -4.89 3.08
CA GLY A 107 -0.27 -3.49 3.00
C GLY A 107 -1.76 -3.40 2.67
N PRO A 108 -2.50 -2.36 3.12
CA PRO A 108 -3.97 -2.32 3.15
C PRO A 108 -4.58 -2.11 1.77
N SER A 109 -4.38 -3.10 0.89
CA SER A 109 -4.92 -3.16 -0.46
C SER A 109 -4.80 -4.60 -0.98
N ASP A 110 -5.43 -4.88 -2.13
CA ASP A 110 -5.67 -6.23 -2.65
C ASP A 110 -4.40 -7.08 -2.87
N HIS A 111 -3.25 -6.44 -3.14
CA HIS A 111 -1.96 -7.13 -3.31
C HIS A 111 -1.61 -8.07 -2.14
N SER A 112 -2.02 -7.73 -0.92
CA SER A 112 -1.76 -8.54 0.27
C SER A 112 -2.25 -9.98 0.15
N ILE A 113 -3.41 -10.18 -0.48
CA ILE A 113 -4.02 -11.51 -0.67
C ILE A 113 -3.13 -12.39 -1.55
N PHE A 114 -2.48 -11.80 -2.55
CA PHE A 114 -1.57 -12.50 -3.45
C PHE A 114 -0.20 -12.73 -2.80
N TYR A 115 0.30 -11.77 -2.03
CA TYR A 115 1.52 -11.94 -1.26
C TYR A 115 1.43 -13.10 -0.27
N GLN A 116 0.30 -13.26 0.43
CA GLN A 116 0.03 -14.42 1.31
C GLN A 116 0.10 -15.76 0.57
N ARG A 117 -0.19 -15.78 -0.73
CA ARG A 117 -0.10 -16.95 -1.61
C ARG A 117 1.30 -17.14 -2.24
N ASN A 118 2.31 -16.49 -1.68
CA ASN A 118 3.70 -16.53 -2.14
C ASN A 118 3.90 -15.99 -3.56
N ILE A 119 3.17 -14.92 -3.91
CA ILE A 119 3.31 -14.24 -5.20
C ILE A 119 4.07 -12.94 -4.98
N PRO A 120 5.09 -12.62 -5.82
CA PRO A 120 5.72 -11.32 -5.82
C PRO A 120 4.70 -10.21 -6.10
N VAL A 121 4.80 -9.09 -5.40
CA VAL A 121 3.86 -7.97 -5.53
C VAL A 121 4.58 -6.67 -5.86
N ALA A 122 3.87 -5.79 -6.58
CA ALA A 122 4.25 -4.41 -6.82
C ALA A 122 3.04 -3.52 -6.50
N PHE A 123 3.01 -2.99 -5.28
CA PHE A 123 1.93 -2.11 -4.86
C PHE A 123 2.30 -0.65 -5.08
N MET A 124 1.59 0.02 -5.99
CA MET A 124 1.87 1.39 -6.41
C MET A 124 0.81 2.36 -5.89
N TYR A 125 1.25 3.45 -5.26
CA TYR A 125 0.39 4.52 -4.75
C TYR A 125 1.13 5.87 -4.66
N THR A 126 0.37 6.97 -4.59
CA THR A 126 0.94 8.36 -4.60
C THR A 126 0.86 9.08 -3.25
N GLY A 127 0.73 8.28 -2.18
CA GLY A 127 0.56 8.76 -0.81
C GLY A 127 -0.86 9.24 -0.50
N ALA A 128 -1.17 9.30 0.79
CA ALA A 128 -2.46 9.79 1.27
C ALA A 128 -2.67 11.28 0.96
N HIS A 129 -3.91 11.73 0.98
CA HIS A 129 -4.30 13.14 0.84
C HIS A 129 -5.51 13.45 1.72
N LYS A 130 -5.78 14.73 1.95
CA LYS A 130 -6.83 15.18 2.89
C LYS A 130 -8.22 14.70 2.51
N GLN A 131 -8.50 14.58 1.21
CA GLN A 131 -9.79 14.12 0.70
C GLN A 131 -9.98 12.60 0.75
N TYR A 132 -8.96 11.82 1.14
CA TYR A 132 -9.08 10.36 1.12
C TYR A 132 -10.18 9.87 2.07
N HIS A 133 -11.06 8.99 1.58
CA HIS A 133 -12.32 8.56 2.22
C HIS A 133 -13.33 9.66 2.54
N THR A 134 -13.23 10.84 1.92
CA THR A 134 -14.25 11.88 2.07
C THR A 134 -15.09 11.99 0.79
N SER A 135 -16.27 12.61 0.90
CA SER A 135 -17.10 12.93 -0.25
C SER A 135 -16.47 13.97 -1.20
N GLU A 136 -15.33 14.55 -0.82
CA GLU A 136 -14.59 15.53 -1.61
C GLU A 136 -13.48 14.89 -2.47
N ASP A 137 -13.29 13.57 -2.41
CA ASP A 137 -12.40 12.84 -3.33
C ASP A 137 -13.04 12.73 -4.72
N ASP A 138 -12.92 13.81 -5.49
CA ASP A 138 -13.63 13.97 -6.76
C ASP A 138 -12.66 14.14 -7.95
N TYR A 139 -13.16 13.91 -9.17
CA TYR A 139 -12.37 13.79 -10.40
C TYR A 139 -11.51 15.03 -10.72
N ASN A 140 -11.95 16.21 -10.29
CA ASN A 140 -11.31 17.51 -10.54
C ASN A 140 -9.94 17.65 -9.91
N THR A 141 -9.59 16.74 -9.01
CA THR A 141 -8.35 16.77 -8.26
C THR A 141 -7.34 15.70 -8.71
N ILE A 142 -7.67 14.95 -9.77
CA ILE A 142 -6.82 13.95 -10.39
C ILE A 142 -5.70 14.62 -11.19
N ASN A 143 -4.46 14.19 -10.95
CA ASN A 143 -3.31 14.55 -11.77
C ASN A 143 -3.20 13.62 -12.99
N LEU A 144 -3.85 14.00 -14.09
CA LEU A 144 -3.84 13.23 -15.34
C LEU A 144 -2.44 13.06 -15.95
N ALA A 145 -1.59 14.09 -15.87
CA ALA A 145 -0.21 13.99 -16.36
C ALA A 145 0.59 12.96 -15.56
N GLY A 146 0.43 12.94 -14.24
CA GLY A 146 1.03 11.93 -13.37
C GLY A 146 0.53 10.52 -13.67
N LEU A 147 -0.79 10.36 -13.88
CA LEU A 147 -1.39 9.07 -14.26
C LEU A 147 -0.82 8.53 -15.57
N TYR A 148 -0.59 9.38 -16.58
CA TYR A 148 0.04 8.97 -17.83
C TYR A 148 1.43 8.34 -17.61
N HIS A 149 2.27 8.95 -16.76
CA HIS A 149 3.58 8.40 -16.45
C HIS A 149 3.49 7.10 -15.64
N ILE A 150 2.55 7.01 -14.68
CA ILE A 150 2.31 5.78 -13.92
C ILE A 150 1.85 4.66 -14.85
N ALA A 151 0.91 4.93 -15.76
CA ALA A 151 0.44 3.96 -16.75
C ALA A 151 1.59 3.46 -17.66
N ARG A 152 2.46 4.36 -18.14
CA ARG A 152 3.66 3.99 -18.89
C ARG A 152 4.62 3.15 -18.06
N MET A 153 4.84 3.49 -16.81
CA MET A 153 5.66 2.69 -15.91
C MET A 153 5.10 1.28 -15.72
N THR A 154 3.80 1.17 -15.46
CA THR A 154 3.12 -0.12 -15.32
C THR A 154 3.24 -0.95 -16.60
N ALA A 155 3.08 -0.33 -17.77
CA ALA A 155 3.28 -0.99 -19.05
C ALA A 155 4.73 -1.50 -19.22
N ASN A 156 5.72 -0.66 -18.95
CA ASN A 156 7.14 -1.04 -19.00
C ASN A 156 7.46 -2.20 -18.04
N LEU A 157 6.87 -2.20 -16.85
CA LEU A 157 7.06 -3.26 -15.85
C LEU A 157 6.45 -4.58 -16.33
N ILE A 158 5.23 -4.54 -16.89
CA ILE A 158 4.58 -5.71 -17.49
C ILE A 158 5.47 -6.30 -18.58
N GLU A 159 6.00 -5.48 -19.50
CA GLU A 159 6.88 -5.96 -20.57
C GLU A 159 8.15 -6.61 -20.03
N GLN A 160 8.86 -5.92 -19.13
CA GLN A 160 10.13 -6.42 -18.62
C GLN A 160 9.94 -7.72 -17.83
N VAL A 161 8.89 -7.81 -17.02
CA VAL A 161 8.54 -9.05 -16.31
C VAL A 161 8.17 -10.14 -17.31
N ALA A 162 7.38 -9.83 -18.34
CA ALA A 162 7.00 -10.79 -19.37
C ALA A 162 8.22 -11.34 -20.14
N MET A 163 9.25 -10.52 -20.34
CA MET A 163 10.47 -10.88 -21.08
C MET A 163 11.53 -11.63 -20.25
N LEU A 164 11.37 -11.81 -18.93
CA LEU A 164 12.37 -12.56 -18.18
C LEU A 164 12.41 -14.02 -18.67
N GLU A 165 13.62 -14.54 -18.90
CA GLU A 165 13.80 -15.95 -19.29
C GLU A 165 13.39 -16.91 -18.17
N GLN A 166 13.64 -16.52 -16.91
CA GLN A 166 13.28 -17.27 -15.71
C GLN A 166 12.35 -16.42 -14.84
N PRO A 167 11.27 -17.01 -14.27
CA PRO A 167 10.37 -16.28 -13.39
C PRO A 167 11.12 -15.74 -12.17
N LEU A 168 10.58 -14.66 -11.61
CA LEU A 168 11.02 -14.14 -10.32
C LEU A 168 10.86 -15.21 -9.25
N GLN A 169 11.87 -15.40 -8.42
CA GLN A 169 11.82 -16.33 -7.31
C GLN A 169 11.23 -15.61 -6.11
N PHE A 170 10.03 -16.00 -5.68
CA PHE A 170 9.40 -15.43 -4.50
C PHE A 170 10.29 -15.56 -3.27
N ARG A 171 10.35 -14.49 -2.48
CA ARG A 171 10.98 -14.46 -1.17
C ARG A 171 10.01 -13.78 -0.22
N ARG A 172 9.82 -14.33 0.98
CA ARG A 172 9.06 -13.63 2.02
C ARG A 172 9.94 -12.49 2.53
N ALA A 173 9.39 -11.27 2.54
CA ALA A 173 10.12 -10.14 3.06
C ALA A 173 10.46 -10.38 4.54
N PRO A 174 11.70 -10.15 4.97
CA PRO A 174 12.09 -10.35 6.36
C PRO A 174 11.32 -9.38 7.24
N ALA A 175 10.70 -9.92 8.31
CA ALA A 175 9.98 -9.16 9.32
C ALA A 175 8.75 -8.41 8.76
N GLU A 176 7.72 -9.15 8.38
CA GLU A 176 6.35 -8.60 8.24
C GLU A 176 5.40 -9.43 9.10
N PRO A 177 4.49 -8.80 9.88
CA PRO A 177 3.46 -9.54 10.58
C PRO A 177 2.51 -10.20 9.58
N ASP A 178 2.06 -11.40 9.92
CA ASP A 178 1.07 -12.11 9.14
C ASP A 178 -0.28 -11.38 9.17
N ARG A 179 -0.91 -11.25 8.00
CA ARG A 179 -2.08 -10.38 7.82
C ARG A 179 -3.41 -10.95 8.32
N SER A 180 -3.46 -12.24 8.68
CA SER A 180 -4.57 -12.78 9.47
C SER A 180 -4.70 -12.07 10.82
N ALA A 181 -3.67 -11.34 11.25
CA ALA A 181 -3.69 -10.48 12.43
C ALA A 181 -4.12 -9.04 12.11
N PHE A 182 -4.85 -8.75 11.02
CA PHE A 182 -5.29 -7.38 10.66
C PHE A 182 -6.81 -7.24 10.53
N GLU A 183 -7.57 -8.34 10.68
CA GLU A 183 -9.03 -8.28 10.91
C GLU A 183 -9.26 -7.91 12.37
N PHE A 184 -9.29 -6.60 12.65
CA PHE A 184 -9.64 -6.10 13.96
C PHE A 184 -11.05 -5.55 13.95
N ASP A 185 -11.79 -5.85 15.01
CA ASP A 185 -13.07 -5.19 15.31
C ASP A 185 -12.91 -3.67 15.48
N VAL A 186 -11.68 -3.17 15.59
CA VAL A 186 -11.34 -1.79 15.92
C VAL A 186 -10.27 -1.16 15.03
N ARG A 187 -10.39 0.15 14.79
CA ARG A 187 -9.36 0.99 14.16
C ARG A 187 -9.06 2.23 15.01
N LEU A 188 -7.85 2.77 14.90
CA LEU A 188 -7.49 4.05 15.52
C LEU A 188 -7.94 5.26 14.69
N GLY A 189 -8.06 5.10 13.36
CA GLY A 189 -8.42 6.17 12.43
C GLY A 189 -7.24 7.04 11.97
N ILE A 190 -6.04 6.45 11.92
CA ILE A 190 -4.84 7.06 11.34
C ILE A 190 -4.44 6.36 10.04
N ILE A 191 -3.61 7.04 9.27
CA ILE A 191 -2.86 6.48 8.14
C ILE A 191 -1.40 6.35 8.59
N PRO A 192 -0.83 5.13 8.67
CA PRO A 192 0.59 4.95 8.97
C PRO A 192 1.47 5.68 7.95
N GLY A 193 2.44 6.45 8.44
CA GLY A 193 3.42 7.16 7.62
C GLY A 193 4.62 6.30 7.23
N SER A 194 4.82 5.16 7.90
CA SER A 194 5.84 4.16 7.59
C SER A 194 5.40 2.78 8.09
N TYR A 195 5.92 1.74 7.46
CA TYR A 195 5.77 0.33 7.87
C TYR A 195 7.13 -0.30 8.22
N GLU A 196 8.17 0.52 8.41
CA GLU A 196 9.47 0.03 8.85
C GLU A 196 9.42 -0.51 10.28
N GLN A 197 10.07 -1.65 10.52
CA GLN A 197 10.11 -2.29 11.83
C GLN A 197 11.19 -1.73 12.75
N GLY A 198 10.95 -1.78 14.06
CA GLY A 198 11.95 -1.47 15.09
C GLY A 198 12.27 0.02 15.23
N GLY A 199 11.33 0.89 14.89
CA GLY A 199 11.44 2.34 15.04
C GLY A 199 11.30 2.83 16.48
N ASP A 200 11.55 4.12 16.68
CA ASP A 200 11.26 4.83 17.94
C ASP A 200 9.86 5.48 17.91
N GLY A 201 8.89 4.76 17.35
CA GLY A 201 7.51 5.20 17.22
C GLY A 201 6.97 5.09 15.79
N LEU A 202 5.64 5.04 15.69
CA LEU A 202 4.91 4.94 14.44
C LEU A 202 4.66 6.33 13.85
N PRO A 203 5.27 6.70 12.71
CA PRO A 203 4.99 7.96 12.05
C PRO A 203 3.54 8.03 11.57
N VAL A 204 2.92 9.19 11.70
CA VAL A 204 1.56 9.44 11.23
C VAL A 204 1.64 10.09 9.85
N GLY A 205 1.16 9.37 8.83
CA GLY A 205 1.03 9.86 7.46
C GLY A 205 -0.28 10.63 7.23
N GLY A 206 -1.24 10.49 8.13
CA GLY A 206 -2.53 11.19 8.07
C GLY A 206 -3.45 10.80 9.22
N VAL A 207 -4.46 11.61 9.47
CA VAL A 207 -5.52 11.36 10.46
C VAL A 207 -6.86 11.58 9.78
N ARG A 208 -7.78 10.62 9.94
CA ARG A 208 -9.14 10.74 9.39
C ARG A 208 -9.93 11.74 10.23
N GLU A 209 -10.59 12.70 9.59
CA GLU A 209 -11.26 13.81 10.29
C GLU A 209 -12.42 13.34 11.19
N GLU A 210 -13.12 12.29 10.76
CA GLU A 210 -14.23 11.67 11.47
C GLU A 210 -13.80 10.73 12.60
N ALA A 211 -12.50 10.38 12.68
CA ALA A 211 -12.00 9.48 13.69
C ALA A 211 -11.91 10.17 15.05
N PRO A 212 -12.23 9.48 16.17
CA PRO A 212 -12.09 10.05 17.52
C PRO A 212 -10.67 10.57 17.82
N VAL A 213 -9.65 9.98 17.20
CA VAL A 213 -8.25 10.38 17.38
C VAL A 213 -7.96 11.79 16.84
N ALA A 214 -8.75 12.32 15.89
CA ALA A 214 -8.58 13.68 15.38
C ALA A 214 -8.77 14.73 16.49
N ALA A 215 -9.68 14.48 17.45
CA ALA A 215 -9.96 15.39 18.57
C ALA A 215 -8.77 15.51 19.55
N THR A 216 -7.78 14.61 19.48
CA THR A 216 -6.56 14.69 20.28
C THR A 216 -5.58 15.75 19.77
N GLY A 217 -5.83 16.29 18.57
CA GLY A 217 -4.92 17.19 17.88
C GLY A 217 -3.77 16.49 17.17
N LEU A 218 -3.74 15.15 17.13
CA LEU A 218 -2.81 14.36 16.31
C LEU A 218 -2.94 14.74 14.83
N ARG A 219 -1.81 14.84 14.13
CA ARG A 219 -1.77 15.20 12.69
C ARG A 219 -0.62 14.51 11.96
N GLU A 220 -0.63 14.64 10.63
CA GLU A 220 0.47 14.20 9.77
C GLU A 220 1.82 14.79 10.24
N GLY A 221 2.85 13.94 10.28
CA GLY A 221 4.20 14.27 10.74
C GLY A 221 4.43 14.06 12.23
N ASP A 222 3.39 13.81 13.03
CA ASP A 222 3.55 13.35 14.42
C ASP A 222 4.00 11.87 14.46
N VAL A 223 4.56 11.43 15.59
CA VAL A 223 5.00 10.04 15.80
C VAL A 223 4.33 9.48 17.04
N ILE A 224 3.49 8.44 16.90
CA ILE A 224 2.86 7.76 18.04
C ILE A 224 3.92 6.89 18.72
N ILE A 225 4.06 7.06 20.04
CA ILE A 225 5.04 6.34 20.84
C ILE A 225 4.40 5.44 21.91
N GLN A 226 3.12 5.64 22.23
CA GLN A 226 2.40 4.80 23.20
C GLN A 226 0.89 4.81 22.94
N LEU A 227 0.26 3.66 23.15
CA LEU A 227 -1.20 3.47 23.19
C LEU A 227 -1.58 2.58 24.38
N GLY A 228 -2.50 3.05 25.21
CA GLY A 228 -2.77 2.47 26.52
C GLY A 228 -1.49 2.38 27.35
N ASP A 229 -1.18 1.16 27.81
CA ASP A 229 0.05 0.84 28.54
C ASP A 229 1.15 0.28 27.62
N GLN A 230 0.89 0.14 26.32
CA GLN A 230 1.80 -0.47 25.36
C GLN A 230 2.62 0.61 24.65
N LYS A 231 3.96 0.44 24.68
CA LYS A 231 4.87 1.23 23.85
C LYS A 231 4.67 0.86 22.38
N ILE A 232 4.60 1.86 21.53
CA ILE A 232 4.49 1.69 20.07
C ILE A 232 5.83 2.11 19.48
N GLY A 233 6.58 1.16 18.94
CA GLY A 233 7.82 1.38 18.18
C GLY A 233 7.59 1.40 16.68
N ASP A 234 6.64 0.60 16.20
CA ASP A 234 6.31 0.50 14.78
C ASP A 234 4.83 0.13 14.54
N ILE A 235 4.49 -0.19 13.30
CA ILE A 235 3.15 -0.58 12.90
C ILE A 235 2.71 -1.90 13.55
N ASN A 236 3.62 -2.83 13.82
CA ASN A 236 3.28 -4.13 14.38
C ASN A 236 2.83 -3.98 15.83
N ASP A 237 3.48 -3.10 16.57
CA ASP A 237 3.05 -2.79 17.94
C ASP A 237 1.64 -2.20 17.94
N LEU A 238 1.32 -1.31 16.99
CA LEU A 238 -0.04 -0.81 16.83
C LEU A 238 -1.02 -1.95 16.52
N MET A 239 -0.67 -2.86 15.61
CA MET A 239 -1.55 -3.98 15.27
C MET A 239 -1.76 -4.91 16.48
N ASN A 240 -0.69 -5.29 17.19
CA ASN A 240 -0.78 -6.09 18.42
C ASN A 240 -1.65 -5.41 19.48
N PHE A 241 -1.59 -4.08 19.58
CA PHE A 241 -2.47 -3.35 20.48
C PHE A 241 -3.94 -3.44 20.05
N LEU A 242 -4.20 -3.29 18.75
CA LEU A 242 -5.56 -3.33 18.20
C LEU A 242 -6.20 -4.72 18.26
N SER A 243 -5.42 -5.81 18.24
CA SER A 243 -5.95 -7.18 18.36
C SER A 243 -6.70 -7.45 19.65
N ASP A 244 -6.23 -6.85 20.74
CA ASP A 244 -6.76 -7.06 22.08
C ASP A 244 -7.68 -5.92 22.53
N ALA A 245 -7.84 -4.89 21.68
CA ALA A 245 -8.56 -3.68 22.02
C ALA A 245 -10.05 -3.77 21.69
N THR A 246 -10.85 -3.08 22.51
CA THR A 246 -12.31 -3.09 22.44
C THR A 246 -12.85 -1.76 21.92
N VAL A 247 -13.85 -1.83 21.04
CA VAL A 247 -14.57 -0.65 20.51
C VAL A 247 -15.11 0.18 21.69
N ARG A 248 -15.11 1.52 21.58
CA ARG A 248 -15.70 2.48 22.54
C ARG A 248 -14.99 2.63 23.89
N LYS A 249 -13.95 1.86 24.19
CA LYS A 249 -13.06 2.12 25.32
C LYS A 249 -12.14 3.29 25.00
N GLU A 250 -11.97 4.21 25.96
CA GLU A 250 -10.96 5.25 25.85
C GLU A 250 -9.59 4.70 26.22
N TYR A 251 -8.62 4.98 25.35
CA TYR A 251 -7.23 4.64 25.53
C TYR A 251 -6.39 5.91 25.63
N ARG A 252 -5.39 5.87 26.51
CA ARG A 252 -4.31 6.85 26.53
C ARG A 252 -3.56 6.76 25.21
N ILE A 253 -3.23 7.90 24.62
CA ILE A 253 -2.35 7.98 23.45
C ILE A 253 -1.28 9.01 23.72
N VAL A 254 -0.03 8.66 23.43
CA VAL A 254 1.12 9.55 23.55
C VAL A 254 1.80 9.63 22.20
N PHE A 255 2.02 10.85 21.73
CA PHE A 255 2.67 11.12 20.46
C PHE A 255 3.63 12.29 20.56
N ARG A 256 4.61 12.29 19.66
CA ARG A 256 5.67 13.27 19.59
C ARG A 256 5.45 14.21 18.41
N ARG A 257 5.66 15.50 18.65
CA ARG A 257 5.63 16.56 17.65
C ARG A 257 6.92 17.36 17.73
N GLY A 258 7.86 17.06 16.83
CA GLY A 258 9.22 17.60 16.97
C GLY A 258 9.86 17.13 18.29
N SER A 259 10.16 18.06 19.19
CA SER A 259 10.69 17.77 20.53
C SER A 259 9.63 17.67 21.63
N GLU A 260 8.36 18.00 21.33
CA GLU A 260 7.28 17.99 22.30
C GLU A 260 6.65 16.59 22.40
N ILE A 261 6.33 16.16 23.62
CA ILE A 261 5.55 14.95 23.89
C ILE A 261 4.16 15.39 24.34
N ILE A 262 3.15 14.91 23.62
CA ILE A 262 1.75 15.25 23.85
C ILE A 262 1.04 13.98 24.30
N GLU A 263 0.26 14.11 25.38
CA GLU A 263 -0.55 13.04 25.93
C GLU A 263 -2.04 13.41 25.83
N ALA A 264 -2.83 12.48 25.32
CA ALA A 264 -4.27 12.64 25.15
C ALA A 264 -5.01 11.32 25.39
N ARG A 265 -6.33 11.34 25.18
CA ARG A 265 -7.19 10.16 25.21
C ARG A 265 -8.03 10.10 23.94
N THR A 266 -8.18 8.90 23.40
CA THR A 266 -8.98 8.64 22.20
C THR A 266 -9.77 7.36 22.33
N LYS A 267 -10.85 7.23 21.56
CA LYS A 267 -11.58 5.98 21.38
C LYS A 267 -11.14 5.31 20.08
N LEU A 268 -11.32 3.99 20.02
CA LEU A 268 -11.22 3.25 18.77
C LEU A 268 -12.58 3.23 18.08
N MET A 269 -12.55 3.34 16.75
CA MET A 269 -13.72 3.20 15.87
C MET A 269 -13.92 1.74 15.48
N SER A 270 -15.12 1.38 14.99
CA SER A 270 -15.40 0.04 14.47
C SER A 270 -14.49 -0.28 13.28
N GLY A 271 -14.18 -1.56 13.09
CA GLY A 271 -13.48 -2.08 11.91
C GLY A 271 -14.31 -2.07 10.63
N ASP A 272 -15.64 -2.08 10.80
CA ASP A 272 -16.72 -2.05 9.78
C ASP A 272 -16.97 -0.68 9.14
#